data_AF-A0A8X7BZM4-F1
#
_entry.id   AF-A0A8X7BZM4-F1
#
_cell.length_a   1.000
_cell.length_b   1.000
_cell.length_c   1.000
_cell.angle_alpha   90.00
_cell.angle_beta   90.00
_cell.angle_gamma   90.00
#
_symmetry.space_group_name_H-M   'P 1'
#
loop_
_entity.id
_entity.type
_entity.pdbx_description
1 polymer ?
#
loop_
_entity_poly.entity_id
_entity_poly.type
_entity_poly.pdbx_seq_one_letter_code
_entity_poly.pdbx_strand_id
1 'polypeptide(L)'
;MDKEGGPNLDLSTHNVETFRYARMTFGDKCCPFLLSAVIRLHVEKYINKYKRACEMLNELYVDDLINSTSDTTEALQLSEEMIHILGEAVMNLRRWATNSTTLHEAWKRANIDCRKTSEQSGVPLKILRIIWDNGNDNLNFDIRQFEKLNNFMKAVTHVIHTKF
;
A
#
# COMPACT_ATOMS: atom_id res chain seq x y z
N MET A 1 3.37 2.62 -50.69
CA MET A 1 2.98 3.42 -49.50
C MET A 1 3.77 2.85 -48.35
N ASP A 2 5.00 3.32 -48.21
CA ASP A 2 5.95 2.85 -47.22
C ASP A 2 5.66 3.52 -45.89
N LYS A 3 5.56 2.71 -44.84
CA LYS A 3 5.47 3.21 -43.46
C LYS A 3 6.88 3.61 -43.05
N GLU A 4 7.13 4.92 -42.93
CA GLU A 4 8.34 5.44 -42.31
C GLU A 4 8.43 4.90 -40.87
N GLY A 5 9.45 4.07 -40.63
CA GLY A 5 9.87 3.72 -39.28
C GLY A 5 10.41 4.97 -38.60
N GLY A 6 9.88 5.28 -37.41
CA GLY A 6 10.34 6.41 -36.61
C GLY A 6 11.86 6.34 -36.35
N PRO A 7 12.50 7.48 -36.02
CA PRO A 7 13.95 7.57 -35.94
C PRO A 7 14.49 6.58 -34.91
N ASN A 8 15.30 5.64 -35.39
CA ASN A 8 16.05 4.71 -34.57
C ASN A 8 17.09 5.54 -33.82
N LEU A 9 16.99 5.64 -32.49
CA LEU A 9 17.98 6.37 -31.70
C LEU A 9 19.33 5.65 -31.83
N ASP A 10 20.28 6.30 -32.48
CA ASP A 10 21.66 5.83 -32.54
C ASP A 10 22.34 6.02 -31.18
N LEU A 11 22.31 4.96 -30.37
CA LEU A 11 22.91 4.92 -29.04
C LEU A 11 24.45 4.83 -29.08
N SER A 12 25.08 4.68 -30.25
CA SER A 12 26.55 4.56 -30.38
C SER A 12 27.31 5.84 -30.00
N THR A 13 26.62 6.98 -30.00
CA THR A 13 27.16 8.31 -29.64
C THR A 13 26.93 8.68 -28.18
N HIS A 14 26.24 7.83 -27.40
CA HIS A 14 25.84 8.11 -26.03
C HIS A 14 26.63 7.24 -25.04
N ASN A 15 27.03 7.81 -23.90
CA ASN A 15 27.59 7.03 -22.80
C ASN A 15 26.45 6.27 -22.11
N VAL A 16 26.30 4.98 -22.43
CA VAL A 16 25.23 4.13 -21.87
C VAL A 16 25.68 3.55 -20.53
N GLU A 17 24.98 3.95 -19.47
CA GLU A 17 25.15 3.36 -18.14
C GLU A 17 24.06 2.33 -17.86
N THR A 18 24.45 1.14 -17.41
CA THR A 18 23.52 0.06 -17.04
C THR A 18 23.39 -0.03 -15.53
N PHE A 19 22.17 0.08 -15.03
CA PHE A 19 21.85 -0.08 -13.61
C PHE A 19 21.09 -1.39 -13.37
N ARG A 20 21.34 -2.03 -12.22
CA ARG A 20 20.59 -3.19 -11.75
C ARG A 20 19.96 -2.88 -10.41
N TYR A 21 18.68 -3.21 -10.26
CA TYR A 21 18.01 -3.08 -8.97
C TYR A 21 18.60 -4.06 -7.95
N ALA A 22 18.95 -3.53 -6.77
CA ALA A 22 19.39 -4.33 -5.62
C ALA A 22 18.21 -4.78 -4.74
N ARG A 23 16.99 -4.37 -5.07
CA ARG A 23 15.75 -4.66 -4.36
C ARG A 23 14.67 -5.00 -5.37
N MET A 24 13.70 -5.79 -4.95
CA MET A 24 12.54 -6.07 -5.77
C MET A 24 11.80 -4.77 -6.10
N THR A 25 11.41 -4.59 -7.36
CA THR A 25 10.74 -3.38 -7.83
C THR A 25 9.23 -3.51 -7.74
N PHE A 26 8.56 -2.41 -7.39
CA PHE A 26 7.12 -2.31 -7.57
C PHE A 26 6.75 -2.48 -9.04
N GLY A 27 5.68 -3.22 -9.31
CA GLY A 27 5.21 -3.50 -10.67
C GLY A 27 5.77 -4.78 -11.29
N ASP A 28 6.70 -5.48 -10.62
CA ASP A 28 7.05 -6.84 -11.03
C ASP A 28 5.91 -7.81 -10.66
N LYS A 29 5.58 -8.73 -11.57
CA LYS A 29 4.46 -9.67 -11.43
C LYS A 29 4.62 -10.59 -10.23
N CYS A 30 5.85 -10.93 -9.87
CA CYS A 30 6.13 -11.80 -8.71
C CYS A 30 6.23 -11.02 -7.39
N CYS A 31 6.23 -9.68 -7.40
CA CYS A 31 6.38 -8.86 -6.20
C CYS A 31 5.30 -9.11 -5.14
N PRO A 32 3.99 -9.16 -5.48
CA PRO A 32 2.96 -9.43 -4.49
C PRO A 32 3.09 -10.82 -3.84
N PHE A 33 3.54 -11.82 -4.61
CA PHE A 33 3.75 -13.17 -4.12
C PHE A 33 4.89 -13.23 -3.11
N LEU A 34 6.06 -12.68 -3.45
CA LEU A 34 7.21 -12.66 -2.54
C LEU A 34 6.92 -11.82 -1.29
N LEU A 35 6.24 -10.68 -1.44
CA LEU A 35 5.80 -9.86 -0.31
C LEU A 35 4.96 -10.67 0.67
N SER A 36 3.93 -11.35 0.15
CA SER A 36 3.02 -12.19 0.95
C SER A 36 3.77 -13.35 1.63
N ALA A 37 4.72 -13.98 0.93
CA ALA A 37 5.51 -15.07 1.48
C ALA A 37 6.41 -14.60 2.65
N VAL A 38 7.06 -13.44 2.51
CA VAL A 38 7.90 -12.87 3.56
C VAL A 38 7.07 -12.48 4.78
N ILE A 39 5.90 -11.84 4.59
CA ILE A 39 4.99 -11.50 5.70
C ILE A 39 4.58 -12.76 6.45
N ARG A 40 4.12 -13.81 5.75
CA ARG A 40 3.70 -15.08 6.37
C ARG A 40 4.82 -15.72 7.18
N LEU A 41 6.02 -15.83 6.60
CA LEU A 41 7.19 -16.37 7.28
C LEU A 41 7.50 -15.60 8.57
N HIS A 42 7.40 -14.27 8.54
CA HIS A 42 7.66 -13.45 9.71
C HIS A 42 6.56 -13.58 10.77
N VAL A 43 5.31 -13.61 10.35
CA VAL A 43 4.15 -13.80 11.24
C VAL A 43 4.22 -15.14 11.97
N GLU A 44 4.62 -16.22 11.31
CA GLU A 44 4.78 -17.54 11.93
C GLU A 44 5.78 -17.54 13.11
N LYS A 45 6.84 -16.73 13.05
CA LYS A 45 7.81 -16.56 14.15
C LYS A 45 7.17 -15.96 15.41
N TYR A 46 6.13 -15.14 15.26
CA TYR A 46 5.54 -14.35 16.35
C TYR A 46 4.16 -14.79 16.80
N ILE A 47 3.51 -15.73 16.11
CA ILE A 47 2.12 -16.13 16.37
C ILE A 47 1.85 -16.53 17.82
N ASN A 48 2.82 -17.17 18.48
CA ASN A 48 2.69 -17.60 19.89
C ASN A 48 2.78 -16.45 20.90
N LYS A 49 3.40 -15.33 20.51
CA LYS A 49 3.63 -14.16 21.37
C LYS A 49 2.64 -13.03 21.10
N TYR A 50 2.36 -12.77 19.82
CA TYR A 50 1.57 -11.64 19.33
C TYR A 50 0.43 -12.12 18.44
N LYS A 51 -0.39 -13.06 18.95
CA LYS A 51 -1.41 -13.75 18.16
C LYS A 51 -2.33 -12.78 17.40
N ARG A 52 -2.83 -11.74 18.07
CA ARG A 52 -3.78 -10.79 17.49
C ARG A 52 -3.15 -9.89 16.42
N ALA A 53 -1.95 -9.35 16.67
CA ALA A 53 -1.19 -8.62 15.67
C ALA A 53 -0.89 -9.49 14.43
N CYS A 54 -0.54 -10.75 14.65
CA CYS A 54 -0.30 -11.72 13.58
C CYS A 54 -1.55 -12.02 12.74
N GLU A 55 -2.73 -12.13 13.36
CA GLU A 55 -4.01 -12.25 12.66
C GLU A 55 -4.25 -11.03 11.75
N MET A 56 -4.07 -9.81 12.27
CA MET A 56 -4.26 -8.58 11.49
C MET A 56 -3.25 -8.44 10.35
N LEU A 57 -1.98 -8.81 10.57
CA LEU A 57 -0.97 -8.79 9.49
C LEU A 57 -1.29 -9.77 8.35
N ASN A 58 -2.05 -10.83 8.60
CA ASN A 58 -2.52 -11.72 7.53
C ASN A 58 -3.65 -11.09 6.68
N GLU A 59 -4.25 -10.00 7.12
CA GLU A 59 -5.29 -9.25 6.41
C GLU A 59 -4.72 -8.13 5.52
N LEU A 60 -3.38 -7.99 5.44
CA LEU A 60 -2.71 -7.05 4.55
C LEU A 60 -3.16 -7.24 3.10
N TYR A 61 -3.62 -6.15 2.47
CA TYR A 61 -3.84 -6.09 1.04
C TYR A 61 -2.59 -5.52 0.36
N VAL A 62 -1.70 -6.42 -0.08
CA VAL A 62 -0.38 -6.03 -0.62
C VAL A 62 0.40 -5.21 0.40
N ASP A 63 0.39 -3.88 0.30
CA ASP A 63 1.04 -2.92 1.18
C ASP A 63 0.09 -2.13 2.09
N ASP A 64 -1.22 -2.25 1.91
CA ASP A 64 -2.23 -1.55 2.71
C ASP A 64 -2.81 -2.43 3.83
N LEU A 65 -2.74 -1.94 5.06
CA LEU A 65 -3.43 -2.52 6.23
C LEU A 65 -4.63 -1.68 6.61
N ILE A 66 -5.81 -2.30 6.72
CA ILE A 66 -7.04 -1.64 7.16
C ILE A 66 -7.67 -2.51 8.22
N ASN A 67 -7.74 -2.01 9.45
CA ASN A 67 -8.37 -2.71 10.55
C ASN A 67 -9.14 -1.75 11.45
N SER A 68 -10.06 -2.33 12.21
CA SER A 68 -10.80 -1.64 13.26
C SER A 68 -10.66 -2.40 14.58
N THR A 69 -10.63 -1.63 15.67
CA THR A 69 -10.69 -2.12 17.04
C THR A 69 -11.65 -1.22 17.82
N SER A 70 -12.30 -1.77 18.83
CA SER A 70 -13.20 -1.00 19.68
C SER A 70 -12.48 -0.31 20.86
N ASP A 71 -11.25 -0.72 21.16
CA ASP A 71 -10.42 -0.16 22.23
C ASP A 71 -9.19 0.54 21.64
N THR A 72 -8.96 1.78 22.08
CA THR A 72 -7.81 2.61 21.71
C THR A 72 -6.51 2.10 22.34
N THR A 73 -6.58 1.52 23.55
CA THR A 73 -5.42 0.94 24.22
C THR A 73 -4.94 -0.30 23.47
N GLU A 74 -5.88 -1.18 23.12
CA GLU A 74 -5.62 -2.35 22.28
C GLU A 74 -5.06 -1.91 20.91
N ALA A 75 -5.65 -0.88 20.28
CA ALA A 75 -5.17 -0.37 19.00
C ALA A 75 -3.72 0.10 19.05
N LEU A 76 -3.34 0.83 20.10
CA LEU A 76 -1.97 1.30 20.30
C LEU A 76 -1.01 0.12 20.43
N GLN A 77 -1.33 -0.84 21.31
CA GLN A 77 -0.51 -2.03 21.51
C GLN A 77 -0.35 -2.82 20.21
N LEU A 78 -1.43 -3.07 19.48
CA LEU A 78 -1.40 -3.80 18.21
C LEU A 78 -0.56 -3.06 17.16
N SER A 79 -0.63 -1.73 17.12
CA SER A 79 0.19 -0.92 16.22
C SER A 79 1.68 -1.11 16.51
N GLU A 80 2.08 -1.05 17.79
CA GLU A 80 3.46 -1.24 18.23
C GLU A 80 3.96 -2.66 17.93
N GLU A 81 3.15 -3.68 18.22
CA GLU A 81 3.46 -5.08 17.94
C GLU A 81 3.65 -5.33 16.44
N MET A 82 2.74 -4.82 15.59
CA MET A 82 2.85 -4.99 14.14
C MET A 82 4.05 -4.23 13.55
N ILE A 83 4.34 -3.03 14.05
CA ILE A 83 5.55 -2.26 13.67
C ILE A 83 6.80 -3.05 14.05
N HIS A 84 6.83 -3.66 15.23
CA HIS A 84 7.96 -4.47 15.67
C HIS A 84 8.15 -5.71 14.78
N ILE A 85 7.08 -6.49 14.56
CA ILE A 85 7.10 -7.70 13.74
C ILE A 85 7.61 -7.38 12.34
N LEU A 86 6.96 -6.45 11.61
CA LEU A 86 7.38 -6.16 10.25
C LEU A 86 8.68 -5.34 10.18
N GLY A 87 9.02 -4.60 11.24
CA GLY A 87 10.28 -3.86 11.35
C GLY A 87 11.50 -4.78 11.33
N GLU A 88 11.43 -5.95 11.95
CA GLU A 88 12.49 -6.97 11.88
C GLU A 88 12.68 -7.55 10.46
N ALA A 89 11.63 -7.55 9.65
CA ALA A 89 11.71 -7.88 8.22
C ALA A 89 12.12 -6.67 7.34
N VAL A 90 12.42 -5.51 7.93
CA VAL A 90 12.68 -4.23 7.23
C VAL A 90 11.45 -3.73 6.44
N MET A 91 10.26 -4.19 6.81
CA MET A 91 8.96 -3.91 6.18
C MET A 91 8.12 -2.94 7.02
N ASN A 92 8.70 -1.80 7.41
CA ASN A 92 8.07 -0.87 8.33
C ASN A 92 6.68 -0.38 7.86
N LEU A 93 5.64 -0.61 8.67
CA LEU A 93 4.35 0.03 8.53
C LEU A 93 4.46 1.53 8.86
N ARG A 94 3.87 2.37 8.02
CA ARG A 94 4.08 3.83 8.03
C ARG A 94 2.78 4.56 7.72
N ARG A 95 2.79 5.88 7.96
CA ARG A 95 1.68 6.79 7.64
C ARG A 95 0.34 6.34 8.25
N TRP A 96 0.37 5.93 9.51
CA TRP A 96 -0.80 5.50 10.27
C TRP A 96 -1.87 6.59 10.32
N ALA A 97 -3.14 6.20 10.19
CA ALA A 97 -4.28 7.10 10.22
C ALA A 97 -5.43 6.45 10.98
N THR A 98 -6.21 7.26 11.69
CA THR A 98 -7.34 6.80 12.51
C THR A 98 -8.42 7.87 12.55
N ASN A 99 -9.66 7.46 12.83
CA ASN A 99 -10.79 8.33 13.16
C ASN A 99 -10.82 8.73 14.65
N SER A 100 -10.04 8.06 15.51
CA SER A 100 -9.96 8.37 16.94
C SER A 100 -8.89 9.41 17.22
N THR A 101 -9.32 10.58 17.70
CA THR A 101 -8.40 11.64 18.16
C THR A 101 -7.52 11.16 19.31
N THR A 102 -8.08 10.37 20.23
CA THR A 102 -7.34 9.80 21.37
C THR A 102 -6.22 8.87 20.91
N LEU A 103 -6.50 7.98 19.94
CA LEU A 103 -5.50 7.08 19.38
C LEU A 103 -4.43 7.85 18.59
N HIS A 104 -4.85 8.84 17.79
CA HIS A 104 -3.93 9.68 17.03
C HIS A 104 -2.92 10.40 17.94
N GLU A 105 -3.38 10.99 19.05
CA GLU A 105 -2.48 11.61 20.02
C GLU A 105 -1.60 10.58 20.76
N ALA A 106 -2.11 9.37 21.02
CA ALA A 106 -1.31 8.30 21.62
C ALA A 106 -0.18 7.85 20.69
N TRP A 107 -0.45 7.66 19.40
CA TRP A 107 0.57 7.34 18.40
C TRP A 107 1.63 8.45 18.27
N LYS A 108 1.25 9.73 18.31
CA LYS A 108 2.23 10.83 18.35
C LYS A 108 3.15 10.75 19.56
N ARG A 109 2.60 10.49 20.76
CA ARG A 109 3.39 10.33 21.99
C ARG A 109 4.33 9.13 21.91
N ALA A 110 3.90 8.04 21.27
CA ALA A 110 4.70 6.84 21.03
C ALA A 110 5.69 6.98 19.86
N ASN A 111 5.78 8.16 19.23
CA ASN A 111 6.63 8.42 18.06
C ASN A 111 6.35 7.49 16.87
N ILE A 112 5.09 7.08 16.69
CA ILE A 112 4.64 6.31 15.53
C ILE A 112 4.39 7.28 14.36
N ASP A 113 4.87 6.90 13.16
CA ASP A 113 4.73 7.68 11.93
C ASP A 113 3.26 7.83 11.51
N CYS A 114 2.64 8.93 11.91
CA CYS A 114 1.25 9.25 11.61
C CYS A 114 1.13 10.14 10.38
N ARG A 115 0.10 9.86 9.57
CA ARG A 115 -0.31 10.76 8.50
C ARG A 115 -0.93 12.02 9.11
N LYS A 116 -0.58 13.18 8.55
CA LYS A 116 -1.28 14.45 8.86
C LYS A 116 -2.75 14.33 8.49
N THR A 117 -3.63 14.95 9.25
CA THR A 117 -5.06 14.99 8.92
C THR A 117 -5.28 15.70 7.59
N SER A 118 -6.41 15.42 6.92
CA SER A 118 -6.78 16.08 5.66
C SER A 118 -6.78 17.59 5.81
N GLU A 119 -7.28 18.09 6.94
CA GLU A 119 -7.30 19.51 7.32
C GLU A 119 -5.89 20.12 7.41
N GLN A 120 -4.95 19.42 8.04
CA GLN A 120 -3.57 19.90 8.21
C GLN A 120 -2.75 19.85 6.93
N SER A 121 -3.01 18.87 6.06
CA SER A 121 -2.23 18.67 4.85
C SER A 121 -2.83 19.36 3.62
N GLY A 122 -4.12 19.73 3.64
CA GLY A 122 -4.88 20.13 2.46
C GLY A 122 -5.04 19.00 1.42
N VAL A 123 -4.58 17.78 1.73
CA VAL A 123 -4.59 16.61 0.84
C VAL A 123 -5.54 15.57 1.43
N PRO A 124 -6.53 15.08 0.66
CA PRO A 124 -7.44 14.06 1.15
C PRO A 124 -6.68 12.77 1.52
N LEU A 125 -7.05 12.17 2.66
CA LEU A 125 -6.61 10.83 2.99
C LEU A 125 -7.23 9.86 1.99
N LYS A 126 -6.43 8.92 1.52
CA LYS A 126 -6.87 7.87 0.59
C LYS A 126 -6.44 6.52 1.11
N ILE A 127 -7.36 5.57 1.03
CA ILE A 127 -7.20 4.15 1.33
C ILE A 127 -7.73 3.39 0.11
N LEU A 128 -6.92 2.51 -0.48
CA LEU A 128 -7.31 1.74 -1.68
C LEU A 128 -7.93 2.60 -2.80
N ARG A 129 -7.41 3.83 -2.98
CA ARG A 129 -7.88 4.86 -3.94
C ARG A 129 -9.23 5.50 -3.62
N ILE A 130 -9.88 5.13 -2.52
CA ILE A 130 -11.09 5.74 -1.98
C ILE A 130 -10.68 6.89 -1.06
N ILE A 131 -11.42 7.99 -1.05
CA ILE A 131 -11.16 9.11 -0.14
C ILE A 131 -11.77 8.76 1.22
N TRP A 132 -10.98 8.81 2.28
CA TRP A 132 -11.48 8.63 3.64
C TRP A 132 -11.44 9.97 4.37
N ASP A 133 -12.61 10.44 4.78
CA ASP A 133 -12.73 11.49 5.78
C ASP A 133 -12.70 10.81 7.15
N ASN A 134 -11.52 10.76 7.75
CA ASN A 134 -11.33 10.12 9.04
C ASN A 134 -11.98 10.89 10.19
N GLY A 135 -12.24 12.20 10.05
CA GLY A 135 -12.86 12.99 11.11
C GLY A 135 -14.34 12.62 11.32
N ASN A 136 -15.06 12.41 10.24
CA ASN A 136 -16.47 12.00 10.25
C ASN A 136 -16.68 10.50 9.98
N ASP A 137 -15.58 9.76 9.80
CA ASP A 137 -15.56 8.36 9.40
C ASP A 137 -16.37 8.02 8.14
N ASN A 138 -16.24 8.86 7.12
CA ASN A 138 -16.97 8.74 5.85
C ASN A 138 -16.05 8.33 4.70
N LEU A 139 -16.46 7.33 3.93
CA LEU A 139 -15.82 6.94 2.68
C LEU A 139 -16.48 7.68 1.51
N ASN A 140 -15.66 8.41 0.76
CA ASN A 140 -16.07 9.25 -0.36
C ASN A 140 -15.45 8.74 -1.66
N PHE A 141 -16.26 8.71 -2.73
CA PHE A 141 -15.82 8.36 -4.07
C PHE A 141 -15.89 9.57 -4.99
N ASP A 142 -14.80 9.86 -5.70
CA ASP A 142 -14.86 10.83 -6.80
C ASP A 142 -15.30 10.09 -8.08
N ILE A 143 -16.55 10.30 -8.48
CA ILE A 143 -17.16 9.67 -9.66
C ILE A 143 -16.34 9.93 -10.93
N ARG A 144 -15.63 11.05 -11.03
CA ARG A 144 -14.77 11.37 -12.20
C ARG A 144 -13.55 10.44 -12.29
N GLN A 145 -13.11 9.85 -11.18
CA GLN A 145 -12.08 8.80 -11.20
C GLN A 145 -12.64 7.48 -11.76
N PHE A 146 -13.92 7.20 -11.53
CA PHE A 146 -14.59 5.99 -12.02
C PHE A 146 -14.75 6.00 -13.55
N GLU A 147 -15.04 7.15 -14.16
CA GLU A 147 -15.12 7.27 -15.62
C GLU A 147 -13.77 6.97 -16.31
N LYS A 148 -12.66 7.40 -15.69
CA LYS A 148 -11.30 7.06 -16.15
C LYS A 148 -10.99 5.57 -15.97
N LEU A 149 -11.44 4.96 -14.86
CA LEU A 149 -11.31 3.52 -14.63
C LEU A 149 -12.15 2.69 -15.61
N ASN A 150 -13.36 3.13 -15.97
CA ASN A 150 -14.17 2.47 -16.99
C ASN A 150 -13.51 2.52 -18.37
N ASN A 151 -12.85 3.62 -18.72
CA ASN A 151 -12.09 3.72 -19.96
C ASN A 151 -10.81 2.85 -19.93
N PHE A 152 -10.17 2.72 -18.77
CA PHE A 152 -9.01 1.83 -18.58
C PHE A 152 -9.40 0.34 -18.60
N MET A 153 -10.50 -0.04 -17.93
CA MET A 153 -11.02 -1.41 -17.95
C MET A 153 -11.50 -1.80 -19.35
N LYS A 154 -12.15 -0.89 -20.10
CA LYS A 154 -12.46 -1.12 -21.52
C LYS A 154 -11.20 -1.35 -22.38
N ALA A 155 -10.08 -0.73 -22.05
CA ALA A 155 -8.81 -0.97 -22.74
C ALA A 155 -8.17 -2.32 -22.38
N VAL A 156 -8.39 -2.83 -21.15
CA VAL A 156 -7.89 -4.15 -20.71
C VAL A 156 -8.80 -5.30 -21.19
N THR A 157 -10.11 -5.09 -21.32
CA THR A 157 -11.06 -6.12 -21.79
C THR A 157 -10.90 -6.49 -23.28
N HIS A 158 -10.06 -5.79 -24.05
CA HIS A 158 -9.79 -6.15 -25.46
C HIS A 158 -8.73 -7.24 -25.68
N VAL A 159 -8.15 -7.84 -24.62
CA VAL A 159 -7.19 -8.95 -24.77
C VAL A 159 -7.54 -10.11 -23.84
N ILE A 160 -8.75 -10.68 -23.95
CA ILE A 160 -8.98 -12.13 -23.79
C ILE A 160 -10.12 -12.53 -24.73
N HIS A 161 -9.77 -12.93 -25.96
CA HIS A 161 -10.62 -13.80 -26.77
C HIS A 161 -9.92 -15.17 -26.83
N THR A 162 -10.32 -16.07 -25.95
CA THR A 162 -10.16 -17.51 -26.17
C THR A 162 -11.54 -18.12 -26.19
N LYS A 163 -11.97 -18.50 -27.39
CA LYS A 163 -13.12 -19.38 -27.61
C LYS A 163 -12.82 -20.72 -26.94
N PHE A 164 -13.80 -21.26 -26.24
CA PHE A 164 -14.10 -22.68 -26.34
C PHE A 164 -15.23 -22.83 -27.37
#